data_AF-A0A1G2LC29-F1
#
_entry.id   AF-A0A1G2LC29-F1
#
_cell.length_a   1.000
_cell.length_b   1.000
_cell.length_c   1.000
_cell.angle_alpha   90.00
_cell.angle_beta   90.00
_cell.angle_gamma   90.00
#
_symmetry.space_group_name_H-M   'P 1'
#
loop_
_entity.id
_entity.type
_entity.pdbx_description
1 polymer ?
#
loop_
_entity_poly.entity_id
_entity_poly.type
_entity_poly.pdbx_seq_one_letter_code
_entity_poly.pdbx_strand_id
1 'polypeptide(L)'
;MGKKLTRVGVIASIHLLPLIALAQGTAPSKITDVCKILELVTIALNWFGIFVFIIAILVLLYAAFLFLTGGGNEETIKKARSFLIWGLIGIAVALFASGGIEFVINLIGGEQFTACAVGL
;
A
#
# COMPACT_ATOMS: atom_id res chain seq x y z
N MET A 1 4.40 -38.31 -6.88
CA MET A 1 4.74 -36.87 -6.98
C MET A 1 3.63 -35.89 -6.55
N GLY A 2 2.46 -36.33 -6.03
CA GLY A 2 1.30 -35.44 -5.76
C GLY A 2 1.23 -34.70 -4.41
N LYS A 3 2.24 -34.79 -3.54
CA LYS A 3 2.20 -34.18 -2.18
C LYS A 3 2.76 -32.75 -2.10
N LYS A 4 3.49 -32.30 -3.14
CA LYS A 4 4.08 -30.96 -3.17
C LYS A 4 3.10 -29.90 -3.69
N LEU A 5 2.20 -30.28 -4.59
CA LEU A 5 1.21 -29.36 -5.17
C LEU A 5 0.11 -28.95 -4.17
N THR A 6 -0.32 -29.88 -3.30
CA THR A 6 -1.29 -29.59 -2.23
C THR A 6 -0.72 -28.67 -1.16
N ARG A 7 0.58 -28.79 -0.84
CA ARG A 7 1.24 -27.88 0.11
C ARG A 7 1.41 -26.47 -0.44
N VAL A 8 1.71 -26.31 -1.74
CA VAL A 8 1.81 -24.99 -2.38
C VAL A 8 0.43 -24.32 -2.50
N GLY A 9 -0.61 -25.06 -2.84
CA GLY A 9 -1.98 -24.54 -2.88
C GLY A 9 -2.50 -24.08 -1.51
N VAL A 10 -2.15 -24.78 -0.43
CA VAL A 10 -2.53 -24.39 0.93
C VAL A 10 -1.78 -23.14 1.40
N ILE A 11 -0.47 -23.01 1.09
CA ILE A 11 0.31 -21.82 1.45
C ILE A 11 -0.17 -20.57 0.68
N ALA A 12 -0.52 -20.72 -0.60
CA ALA A 12 -1.10 -19.63 -1.39
C ALA A 12 -2.46 -19.17 -0.84
N SER A 13 -3.32 -20.10 -0.42
CA SER A 13 -4.61 -19.78 0.20
C SER A 13 -4.47 -19.17 1.61
N ILE A 14 -3.44 -19.55 2.36
CA ILE A 14 -3.09 -18.96 3.68
C ILE A 14 -2.66 -17.50 3.55
N HIS A 15 -2.20 -17.04 2.39
CA HIS A 15 -1.87 -15.63 2.17
C HIS A 15 -3.06 -14.78 1.72
N LEU A 16 -4.17 -15.39 1.28
CA LEU A 16 -5.43 -14.68 1.01
C LEU A 16 -6.34 -14.57 2.23
N LEU A 17 -6.20 -15.46 3.23
CA LEU A 17 -6.97 -15.44 4.48
C LEU A 17 -6.86 -14.11 5.26
N PRO A 18 -5.67 -13.46 5.39
CA PRO A 18 -5.56 -12.15 6.02
C PRO A 18 -6.33 -11.06 5.27
N LEU A 19 -6.50 -11.22 3.95
CA LEU A 19 -7.20 -10.25 3.10
C LEU A 19 -8.72 -10.25 3.33
N ILE A 20 -9.28 -11.40 3.73
CA ILE A 20 -10.73 -11.54 4.01
C ILE A 20 -11.03 -11.20 5.47
N ALA A 21 -10.10 -11.50 6.39
CA ALA A 21 -10.23 -11.12 7.80
C ALA A 21 -10.24 -9.60 8.01
N LEU A 22 -9.55 -8.84 7.15
CA LEU A 22 -9.59 -7.37 7.16
C LEU A 22 -10.84 -6.79 6.45
N ALA A 23 -11.71 -7.63 5.86
CA ALA A 23 -12.92 -7.18 5.17
C ALA A 23 -14.18 -7.18 6.05
N GLN A 24 -14.08 -7.61 7.31
CA GLN A 24 -15.22 -7.63 8.24
C GLN A 24 -15.17 -6.43 9.20
N GLY A 25 -15.52 -5.26 8.67
CA GLY A 25 -15.92 -4.11 9.48
C GLY A 25 -17.31 -4.35 10.07
N THR A 26 -17.44 -4.34 11.39
CA THR A 26 -18.74 -4.41 12.07
C THR A 26 -19.54 -3.15 11.75
N ALA A 27 -20.62 -3.30 10.98
CA ALA A 27 -21.48 -2.19 10.61
C ALA A 27 -22.21 -1.61 11.84
N PRO A 28 -22.06 -0.30 12.15
CA PRO A 28 -23.14 0.40 12.81
C PRO A 28 -24.23 0.74 11.80
N SER A 29 -25.43 0.72 12.36
CA SER A 29 -26.74 0.93 11.74
C SER A 29 -26.86 2.24 10.97
N LYS A 30 -27.58 2.18 9.84
CA LYS A 30 -28.13 3.27 8.99
C LYS A 30 -27.19 3.87 7.94
N ILE A 31 -27.65 3.78 6.68
CA ILE A 31 -27.06 4.47 5.53
C ILE A 31 -27.65 5.88 5.49
N THR A 32 -27.19 6.71 6.42
CA THR A 32 -27.33 8.19 6.40
C THR A 32 -26.05 8.87 6.90
N ASP A 33 -25.02 8.10 7.29
CA ASP A 33 -23.86 8.57 8.04
C ASP A 33 -22.58 8.62 7.20
N VAL A 34 -21.91 9.77 7.24
CA VAL A 34 -20.64 10.08 6.56
C VAL A 34 -19.54 9.04 6.86
N CYS A 35 -19.65 8.37 8.01
CA CYS A 35 -18.73 7.35 8.49
C CYS A 35 -18.63 6.10 7.60
N LYS A 36 -19.72 5.65 6.98
CA LYS A 36 -19.73 4.47 6.10
C LYS A 36 -18.92 4.72 4.81
N ILE A 37 -19.04 5.95 4.30
CA ILE A 37 -18.32 6.38 3.09
C ILE A 37 -16.83 6.47 3.41
N LEU A 38 -16.48 7.02 4.57
CA LEU A 38 -15.10 7.07 5.04
C LEU A 38 -14.49 5.68 5.20
N GLU A 39 -15.20 4.74 5.81
CA GLU A 39 -14.71 3.37 6.00
C GLU A 39 -14.40 2.69 4.65
N LEU A 40 -15.29 2.83 3.66
CA LEU A 40 -15.07 2.32 2.31
C LEU A 40 -13.85 2.96 1.63
N VAL A 41 -13.67 4.28 1.80
CA VAL A 41 -12.52 5.00 1.27
C VAL A 41 -11.24 4.53 1.96
N THR A 42 -11.23 4.37 3.29
CA THR A 42 -10.07 3.89 4.04
C THR A 42 -9.69 2.46 3.65
N ILE A 43 -10.66 1.57 3.48
CA ILE A 43 -10.40 0.20 3.00
C ILE A 43 -9.79 0.22 1.59
N ALA A 44 -10.34 1.03 0.69
CA ALA A 44 -9.82 1.17 -0.67
C ALA A 44 -8.40 1.75 -0.69
N LEU A 45 -8.14 2.79 0.10
CA LEU A 45 -6.82 3.42 0.23
C LEU A 45 -5.79 2.47 0.85
N ASN A 46 -6.18 1.67 1.85
CA ASN A 46 -5.28 0.69 2.47
C ASN A 46 -4.90 -0.41 1.47
N TRP A 47 -5.88 -0.95 0.74
CA TRP A 47 -5.61 -1.96 -0.30
C TRP A 47 -4.74 -1.41 -1.43
N PHE A 48 -5.03 -0.18 -1.88
CA PHE A 48 -4.21 0.52 -2.87
C PHE A 48 -2.80 0.80 -2.35
N GLY A 49 -2.67 1.22 -1.09
CA GLY A 49 -1.38 1.46 -0.43
C GLY A 49 -0.49 0.22 -0.42
N ILE A 50 -1.04 -0.93 -0.05
CA ILE A 50 -0.32 -2.23 -0.09
C ILE A 50 0.14 -2.55 -1.51
N PHE A 51 -0.74 -2.37 -2.51
CA PHE A 51 -0.41 -2.63 -3.91
C PHE A 51 0.72 -1.73 -4.42
N VAL A 52 0.66 -0.43 -4.12
CA VAL A 52 1.73 0.53 -4.45
C VAL A 52 3.04 0.18 -3.77
N PHE A 53 3.00 -0.26 -2.50
CA PHE A 53 4.19 -0.64 -1.75
C PHE A 53 4.92 -1.84 -2.38
N ILE A 54 4.18 -2.85 -2.84
CA ILE A 54 4.75 -4.00 -3.56
C ILE A 54 5.44 -3.55 -4.84
N ILE A 55 4.80 -2.68 -5.63
CA ILE A 55 5.38 -2.16 -6.88
C ILE A 55 6.64 -1.33 -6.58
N ALA A 56 6.61 -0.50 -5.55
CA ALA A 56 7.75 0.33 -5.16
C ALA A 56 9.00 -0.54 -4.90
N ILE A 57 8.85 -1.65 -4.17
CA ILE A 57 9.95 -2.59 -3.91
C ILE A 57 10.47 -3.21 -5.21
N LEU A 58 9.58 -3.61 -6.12
CA LEU A 58 9.97 -4.20 -7.42
C LEU A 58 10.78 -3.23 -8.28
N VAL A 59 10.36 -1.96 -8.34
CA VAL A 59 11.08 -0.92 -9.09
C VAL A 59 12.45 -0.64 -8.46
N LEU A 60 12.52 -0.63 -7.14
CA LEU A 60 13.77 -0.40 -6.40
C LEU A 60 14.78 -1.53 -6.61
N LEU A 61 14.30 -2.78 -6.60
CA LEU A 61 15.12 -3.95 -6.97
C LEU A 61 15.56 -3.88 -8.43
N TYR A 62 14.65 -3.56 -9.36
CA TYR A 62 15.00 -3.42 -10.78
C TYR A 62 16.09 -2.36 -11.01
N ALA A 63 15.97 -1.21 -10.34
CA ALA A 63 16.97 -0.15 -10.40
C ALA A 63 18.33 -0.60 -9.84
N ALA A 64 18.34 -1.35 -8.73
CA ALA A 64 19.56 -1.90 -8.14
C ALA A 64 20.24 -2.92 -9.08
N PHE A 65 19.48 -3.84 -9.67
CA PHE A 65 20.01 -4.80 -10.64
C PHE A 65 20.57 -4.09 -11.88
N LEU A 66 19.86 -3.09 -12.42
CA LEU A 66 20.31 -2.31 -13.57
C LEU A 66 21.62 -1.55 -13.27
N PHE A 67 21.78 -1.06 -12.04
CA PHE A 67 23.01 -0.40 -11.60
C PHE A 67 24.20 -1.37 -11.49
N LEU A 68 23.97 -2.55 -10.90
CA LEU A 68 25.02 -3.57 -10.69
C LEU A 68 25.44 -4.25 -12.01
N THR A 69 24.48 -4.52 -12.89
CA THR A 69 24.73 -5.19 -14.18
C THR A 69 25.13 -4.23 -15.30
N GLY A 70 24.99 -2.92 -15.09
CA GLY A 70 25.25 -1.90 -16.11
C GLY A 70 26.71 -1.79 -16.57
N GLY A 71 27.66 -2.35 -15.83
CA GLY A 71 29.02 -2.66 -16.30
C GLY A 71 29.85 -1.49 -16.86
N GLY A 72 29.43 -0.23 -16.62
CA GLY A 72 30.12 0.97 -17.12
C GLY A 72 29.52 1.58 -18.40
N ASN A 73 28.43 1.05 -18.95
CA ASN A 73 27.67 1.77 -19.98
C ASN A 73 27.00 3.00 -19.35
N GLU A 74 27.41 4.20 -19.74
CA GLU A 74 26.84 5.44 -19.20
C GLU A 74 25.32 5.53 -19.35
N GLU A 75 24.76 4.97 -20.43
CA GLU A 75 23.32 5.03 -20.68
C GLU A 75 22.53 4.19 -19.67
N THR A 76 23.00 2.99 -19.33
CA THR A 76 22.35 2.10 -18.34
C THR A 76 22.49 2.65 -16.93
N ILE A 77 23.66 3.22 -16.59
CA ILE A 77 23.91 3.86 -15.30
C ILE A 77 23.01 5.10 -15.15
N LYS A 78 22.85 5.92 -16.20
CA LYS A 78 21.97 7.09 -16.18
C LYS A 78 20.50 6.69 -16.01
N LYS A 79 20.05 5.63 -16.67
CA LYS A 79 18.70 5.06 -16.47
C LYS A 79 18.53 4.55 -15.04
N ALA A 80 19.46 3.76 -14.52
CA ALA A 80 19.41 3.25 -13.15
C ALA A 80 19.32 4.38 -12.11
N ARG A 81 20.12 5.44 -12.24
CA ARG A 81 20.04 6.62 -11.37
C ARG A 81 18.67 7.31 -11.45
N SER A 82 18.12 7.42 -12.64
CA SER A 82 16.79 8.01 -12.83
C SER A 82 15.72 7.19 -12.10
N PHE A 83 15.74 5.86 -12.26
CA PHE A 83 14.83 4.97 -11.53
C PHE A 83 15.00 5.03 -10.01
N LEU A 84 16.24 5.16 -9.51
CA LEU A 84 16.47 5.34 -8.08
C LEU A 84 15.89 6.66 -7.57
N ILE A 85 16.08 7.77 -8.29
CA ILE A 85 15.53 9.08 -7.90
C ILE A 85 13.99 9.03 -7.89
N TRP A 86 13.38 8.49 -8.95
CA TRP A 86 11.92 8.34 -9.00
C TRP A 86 11.37 7.40 -7.92
N GLY A 87 12.09 6.32 -7.59
CA GLY A 87 11.75 5.45 -6.47
C GLY A 87 11.82 6.17 -5.13
N LEU A 88 12.86 6.99 -4.91
CA LEU A 88 13.01 7.79 -3.70
C LEU A 88 11.90 8.84 -3.55
N ILE A 89 11.53 9.50 -4.66
CA ILE A 89 10.40 10.44 -4.70
C ILE A 89 9.09 9.73 -4.35
N GLY A 90 8.87 8.51 -4.87
CA GLY A 90 7.68 7.72 -4.53
C GLY A 90 7.57 7.43 -3.03
N ILE A 91 8.68 7.07 -2.38
CA ILE A 91 8.73 6.86 -0.93
C ILE A 91 8.48 8.17 -0.19
N ALA A 92 9.10 9.27 -0.60
CA ALA A 92 8.90 10.58 0.00
C ALA A 92 7.41 10.99 -0.06
N VAL A 93 6.77 10.86 -1.22
CA VAL A 93 5.34 11.16 -1.39
C VAL A 93 4.47 10.26 -0.52
N ALA A 94 4.78 8.97 -0.37
CA ALA A 94 4.04 8.07 0.51
C ALA A 94 4.11 8.52 1.98
N LEU A 95 5.28 8.93 2.45
CA LEU A 95 5.48 9.48 3.80
C LEU A 95 4.77 10.83 4.00
N PHE A 96 4.79 11.69 2.99
CA PHE A 96 4.05 12.94 3.02
C PHE A 96 2.54 12.74 3.00
N ALA A 97 2.05 11.74 2.27
CA ALA A 97 0.63 11.42 2.19
C ALA A 97 0.09 10.98 3.55
N SER A 98 0.80 10.11 4.28
CA SER A 98 0.36 9.66 5.62
C SER A 98 0.27 10.83 6.61
N GLY A 99 1.29 11.70 6.66
CA GLY A 99 1.26 12.88 7.53
C GLY A 99 0.24 13.93 7.11
N GLY A 100 0.01 14.09 5.80
CA GLY A 100 -0.95 15.04 5.25
C GLY A 100 -2.40 14.67 5.56
N ILE A 101 -2.73 13.37 5.56
CA ILE A 101 -4.07 12.88 5.90
C ILE A 101 -4.40 13.20 7.36
N GLU A 102 -3.48 12.90 8.28
CA GLU A 102 -3.64 13.21 9.71
C GLU A 102 -3.76 14.72 9.95
N PHE A 103 -2.97 15.53 9.24
CA PHE A 103 -3.05 16.98 9.34
C PHE A 103 -4.43 17.52 8.91
N VAL A 104 -4.99 17.03 7.80
CA VAL A 104 -6.32 17.44 7.32
C VAL A 104 -7.42 16.99 8.30
N ILE A 105 -7.34 15.76 8.81
CA ILE A 105 -8.31 15.25 9.79
C ILE A 105 -8.26 16.06 11.09
N ASN A 106 -7.07 16.38 11.58
CA ASN A 106 -6.91 17.16 12.81
C ASN A 106 -7.30 18.64 12.65
N LEU A 107 -7.15 19.21 11.46
CA LEU A 107 -7.46 20.62 11.19
C LEU A 107 -8.96 20.84 10.87
N ILE A 108 -9.60 19.90 10.17
CA ILE A 108 -10.95 20.07 9.60
C ILE A 108 -11.95 19.01 10.09
N GLY A 109 -11.49 17.81 10.46
CA GLY A 109 -12.36 16.66 10.73
C GLY A 109 -13.24 16.81 11.98
N GLY A 110 -12.72 17.33 13.09
CA GLY A 110 -13.45 17.28 14.36
C GLY A 110 -13.62 15.84 14.89
N GLU A 111 -13.99 15.70 16.17
CA GLU A 111 -13.88 14.41 16.88
C GLU A 111 -14.71 13.27 16.26
N GLN A 112 -15.86 13.60 15.65
CA GLN A 112 -16.76 12.63 15.03
C GLN A 112 -16.18 12.00 13.75
N PHE A 113 -15.41 12.78 12.99
CA PHE A 113 -14.77 12.33 11.75
C PHE A 113 -13.52 11.50 12.04
N THR A 114 -12.78 11.87 13.10
CA THR A 114 -11.66 11.08 13.61
C THR A 114 -12.14 9.71 14.07
N ALA A 115 -13.17 9.63 14.94
CA ALA A 115 -13.73 8.35 15.40
C ALA A 115 -14.11 7.41 14.22
N CYS A 116 -14.69 7.96 13.17
CA CYS A 116 -15.08 7.20 11.98
C CYS A 116 -13.93 6.88 11.01
N ALA A 117 -12.89 7.71 10.94
CA ALA A 117 -11.73 7.50 10.06
C ALA A 117 -10.72 6.50 10.65
N VAL A 118 -10.53 6.50 11.97
CA VAL A 118 -9.58 5.60 12.67
C VAL A 118 -10.24 4.41 13.37
N GLY A 119 -11.57 4.30 13.37
CA GLY A 119 -12.29 3.10 13.82
C GLY A 119 -12.13 2.80 15.32
N LEU A 120 -12.13 3.84 16.16
CA LEU A 120 -12.17 3.78 17.63
C LEU A 120 -13.54 4.21 18.14
#